data_AF-A0A8J3B624-F1
#
_entry.id   AF-A0A8J3B624-F1
#
_cell.length_a   1.000
_cell.length_b   1.000
_cell.length_c   1.000
_cell.angle_alpha   90.00
_cell.angle_beta   90.00
_cell.angle_gamma   90.00
#
_symmetry.space_group_name_H-M   'P 1'
#
loop_
_entity.id
_entity.type
_entity.pdbx_description
1 polymer ?
#
loop_
_entity_poly.entity_id
_entity_poly.type
_entity_poly.pdbx_seq_one_letter_code
_entity_poly.pdbx_strand_id
1 'polypeptide(L)'
;MFLLNVVADWLLLYLTAVFRRRTVRLWRLTAAATVGAAYAFVVLLPPLPVAVLLPLKVALSATLILVAFGGRNPRTFLSDLGVFYLVSFMAGGAVYGLRFLLDSPVAVKNGALVTSGHPAMQWGWIVAGLAAIGWLARKGYGAIETGRLQAASRVIVTVWVDGKAVTCPGLVDTGNRLQDPLSGRPVLVVEADVLAPLFPDGCPPLVEGEAEDAWWERLPDAWKARVRPVFFRTLSGEGGILWTVRPDRVVIAQGDQAYHSTDILVGWRSAPLSSDGQFRAIVHPHLLRQSLARGGQPCSPESA
;
A
#
# COMPACT_ATOMS: atom_id res chain seq x y z
N MET A 1 32.72 -18.91 12.01
CA MET A 1 32.50 -19.15 10.57
C MET A 1 31.07 -19.62 10.32
N PHE A 2 30.65 -20.79 10.79
CA PHE A 2 29.31 -21.35 10.52
C PHE A 2 28.15 -20.43 10.94
N LEU A 3 28.05 -20.04 12.23
CA LEU A 3 26.95 -19.20 12.72
C LEU A 3 26.80 -17.87 11.97
N LEU A 4 27.90 -17.27 11.55
CA LEU A 4 27.83 -16.01 10.82
C LEU A 4 27.37 -16.19 9.38
N ASN A 5 27.75 -17.29 8.72
CA ASN A 5 27.18 -17.62 7.42
C ASN A 5 25.68 -17.90 7.54
N VAL A 6 25.23 -18.55 8.63
CA VAL A 6 23.79 -18.69 8.91
C VAL A 6 23.14 -17.31 9.01
N VAL A 7 23.71 -16.36 9.77
CA VAL A 7 23.14 -15.01 9.90
C VAL A 7 23.13 -14.26 8.57
N ALA A 8 24.22 -14.32 7.80
CA ALA A 8 24.33 -13.65 6.51
C ALA A 8 23.34 -14.22 5.49
N ASP A 9 23.31 -15.54 5.31
CA ASP A 9 22.38 -16.22 4.40
C ASP A 9 20.93 -15.99 4.82
N TRP A 10 20.65 -16.06 6.13
CA TRP A 10 19.31 -15.79 6.66
C TRP A 10 18.85 -14.37 6.32
N LEU A 11 19.74 -13.38 6.47
CA LEU A 11 19.36 -12.00 6.17
C LEU A 11 19.26 -11.73 4.67
N LEU A 12 20.14 -12.29 3.84
CA LEU A 12 20.01 -12.20 2.38
C LEU A 12 18.68 -12.79 1.91
N LEU A 13 18.27 -13.94 2.47
CA LEU A 13 16.97 -14.55 2.18
C LEU A 13 15.81 -13.72 2.73
N TYR A 14 15.92 -13.17 3.94
CA TYR A 14 14.91 -12.28 4.51
C TYR A 14 14.72 -11.03 3.63
N LEU A 15 15.81 -10.39 3.21
CA LEU A 15 15.78 -9.24 2.30
C LEU A 15 15.22 -9.61 0.93
N THR A 16 15.57 -10.78 0.40
CA THR A 16 14.95 -11.30 -0.82
C THR A 16 13.44 -11.45 -0.64
N ALA A 17 12.99 -11.99 0.49
CA ALA A 17 11.56 -12.08 0.82
C ALA A 17 10.88 -10.71 0.87
N VAL A 18 11.56 -9.72 1.42
CA VAL A 18 11.11 -8.32 1.48
C VAL A 18 10.93 -7.73 0.08
N PHE A 19 11.97 -7.79 -0.74
CA PHE A 19 11.93 -7.26 -2.11
C PHE A 19 10.87 -7.98 -2.96
N ARG A 20 10.67 -9.28 -2.72
CA ARG A 20 9.66 -10.11 -3.40
C ARG A 20 8.28 -10.05 -2.76
N ARG A 21 8.12 -9.35 -1.63
CA ARG A 21 6.88 -9.26 -0.84
C ARG A 21 6.25 -10.61 -0.51
N ARG A 22 7.08 -11.62 -0.22
CA ARG A 22 6.60 -12.96 0.12
C ARG A 22 6.46 -13.10 1.63
N THR A 23 5.30 -13.62 2.07
CA THR A 23 5.15 -14.12 3.43
C THR A 23 5.87 -15.47 3.53
N VAL A 24 6.97 -15.49 4.27
CA VAL A 24 7.76 -16.70 4.52
C VAL A 24 7.73 -17.05 5.99
N ARG A 25 7.65 -18.35 6.27
CA ARG A 25 7.75 -18.86 7.63
C ARG A 25 9.21 -18.79 8.06
N LEU A 26 9.48 -18.20 9.23
CA LEU A 26 10.85 -17.96 9.71
C LEU A 26 11.70 -19.25 9.79
N TRP A 27 11.08 -20.39 10.11
CA TRP A 27 11.79 -21.68 10.16
C TRP A 27 12.32 -22.14 8.79
N ARG A 28 11.66 -21.75 7.69
CA ARG A 28 12.14 -22.07 6.33
C ARG A 28 13.37 -21.26 5.98
N LEU A 29 13.42 -20.01 6.44
CA LEU A 29 14.60 -19.15 6.28
C LEU A 29 15.77 -19.68 7.11
N THR A 30 15.54 -20.10 8.35
CA THR A 30 16.61 -20.69 9.17
C THR A 30 17.10 -22.01 8.57
N ALA A 31 16.20 -22.88 8.09
CA ALA A 31 16.59 -24.13 7.41
C ALA A 31 17.43 -23.85 6.16
N ALA A 32 16.99 -22.94 5.29
CA ALA A 32 17.76 -22.55 4.10
C ALA A 32 19.13 -21.98 4.49
N ALA A 33 19.18 -21.06 5.46
CA ALA A 33 20.43 -20.47 5.93
C ALA A 33 21.41 -21.49 6.52
N THR A 34 20.92 -22.52 7.21
CA THR A 34 21.79 -23.62 7.69
C THR A 34 22.39 -24.44 6.55
N VAL A 35 21.63 -24.65 5.46
CA VAL A 35 22.14 -25.30 4.24
C VAL A 35 23.21 -24.44 3.57
N GLY A 36 22.99 -23.12 3.49
CA GLY A 36 23.97 -22.17 2.95
C GLY A 36 25.25 -22.14 3.78
N ALA A 37 25.14 -22.10 5.10
CA ALA A 37 26.28 -22.11 6.00
C ALA A 37 27.12 -23.39 5.91
N ALA A 38 26.51 -24.53 5.58
CA ALA A 38 27.24 -25.78 5.36
C ALA A 38 28.18 -25.70 4.14
N TYR A 39 27.86 -24.88 3.13
CA TYR A 39 28.75 -24.65 1.99
C TYR A 39 30.07 -23.99 2.39
N ALA A 40 30.13 -23.26 3.51
CA ALA A 40 31.36 -22.63 3.98
C ALA A 40 32.50 -23.65 4.24
N PHE A 41 32.16 -24.91 4.49
CA PHE A 41 33.14 -25.98 4.66
C PHE A 41 33.83 -26.39 3.34
N VAL A 42 33.32 -25.99 2.17
CA VAL A 42 34.00 -26.20 0.87
C VAL A 42 35.37 -25.52 0.82
N VAL A 43 35.61 -24.49 1.63
CA VAL A 43 36.93 -23.85 1.77
C VAL A 43 37.99 -24.82 2.35
N LEU A 44 37.58 -25.88 3.05
CA LEU A 44 38.48 -26.91 3.60
C LEU A 44 38.88 -27.97 2.56
N LEU A 45 38.23 -28.00 1.40
CA LEU A 45 38.57 -28.91 0.32
C LEU A 45 39.79 -28.38 -0.48
N PRO A 46 40.53 -29.26 -1.18
CA PRO A 46 41.54 -28.84 -2.14
C PRO A 46 40.97 -27.86 -3.18
N PRO A 47 41.80 -26.98 -3.78
CA PRO A 47 41.33 -25.99 -4.74
C PRO A 47 40.68 -26.69 -5.95
N LEU A 48 39.36 -26.50 -6.07
CA LEU A 48 38.57 -27.03 -7.18
C LEU A 48 38.70 -26.11 -8.41
N PRO A 49 38.64 -26.65 -9.63
CA PRO A 49 38.63 -25.84 -10.85
C PRO A 49 37.37 -24.97 -10.92
N VAL A 50 37.49 -23.81 -11.55
CA VAL A 50 36.40 -22.82 -11.70
C VAL A 50 35.17 -23.43 -12.38
N ALA A 51 35.39 -24.34 -13.33
CA ALA A 51 34.33 -25.07 -14.04
C ALA A 51 33.42 -25.90 -13.11
N VAL A 52 33.91 -26.32 -11.94
CA VAL A 52 33.13 -27.04 -10.92
C VAL A 52 32.53 -26.07 -9.90
N LEU A 53 33.28 -25.04 -9.52
CA LEU A 53 32.84 -24.04 -8.53
C LEU A 53 31.64 -23.23 -9.01
N LEU A 54 31.59 -22.84 -10.28
CA LEU A 54 30.52 -21.99 -10.81
C LEU A 54 29.15 -22.70 -10.81
N PRO A 55 29.00 -23.92 -11.37
CA PRO A 55 27.75 -24.68 -11.28
C PRO A 55 27.36 -24.98 -9.84
N LEU A 56 28.32 -25.28 -8.97
CA LEU A 56 28.06 -25.57 -7.55
C LEU A 56 27.44 -24.36 -6.83
N LYS A 57 27.94 -23.14 -7.09
CA LYS A 57 27.37 -21.90 -6.53
C LYS A 57 25.95 -21.64 -7.02
N VAL A 58 25.66 -21.92 -8.28
CA VAL A 58 24.31 -21.78 -8.86
C VAL A 58 23.36 -22.84 -8.29
N ALA A 59 23.81 -24.08 -8.13
CA ALA A 59 23.03 -25.14 -7.51
C ALA A 59 22.71 -24.84 -6.04
N LEU A 60 23.69 -24.27 -5.31
CA LEU A 60 23.49 -23.85 -3.93
C LEU A 60 22.43 -22.74 -3.82
N SER A 61 22.57 -21.67 -4.60
CA SER A 61 21.59 -20.56 -4.57
C SER A 61 20.19 -21.04 -4.94
N ALA A 62 20.06 -21.90 -5.95
CA ALA A 62 18.80 -22.54 -6.31
C ALA A 62 18.22 -23.33 -5.13
N THR A 63 19.04 -24.10 -4.42
CA THR A 63 18.63 -24.88 -3.24
C THR A 63 18.14 -23.97 -2.11
N LEU A 64 18.83 -22.86 -1.83
CA LEU A 64 18.40 -21.88 -0.82
C LEU A 64 17.01 -21.33 -1.13
N ILE A 65 16.77 -20.95 -2.39
CA ILE A 65 15.48 -20.40 -2.84
C ILE A 65 14.38 -21.47 -2.78
N LEU A 66 14.67 -22.71 -3.16
CA LEU A 66 13.72 -23.82 -3.05
C LEU A 66 13.32 -24.08 -1.59
N VAL A 67 14.29 -24.12 -0.67
CA VAL A 67 14.01 -24.36 0.75
C VAL A 67 13.25 -23.19 1.36
N ALA A 68 13.66 -21.94 1.08
CA ALA A 68 13.07 -20.73 1.64
C ALA A 68 11.66 -20.41 1.07
N PHE A 69 11.51 -20.41 -0.26
CA PHE A 69 10.32 -19.92 -0.96
C PHE A 69 9.49 -21.02 -1.62
N GLY A 70 10.11 -22.13 -2.01
CA GLY A 70 9.47 -23.24 -2.71
C GLY A 70 9.50 -23.09 -4.24
N GLY A 71 9.32 -24.19 -4.96
CA GLY A 71 9.46 -24.27 -6.43
C GLY A 71 8.16 -24.37 -7.23
N ARG A 72 7.02 -23.87 -6.72
CA ARG A 72 5.69 -24.15 -7.33
C ARG A 72 5.50 -23.59 -8.75
N ASN A 73 6.19 -22.52 -9.14
CA ASN A 73 6.11 -21.95 -10.48
C ASN A 73 7.51 -21.52 -10.97
N PRO A 74 7.98 -21.98 -12.14
CA PRO A 74 9.34 -21.71 -12.62
C PRO A 74 9.61 -20.22 -12.87
N ARG A 75 8.60 -19.45 -13.32
CA ARG A 75 8.76 -17.99 -13.51
C ARG A 75 8.97 -17.28 -12.17
N THR A 76 8.21 -17.68 -11.15
CA THR A 76 8.37 -17.11 -9.81
C THR A 76 9.70 -17.49 -9.18
N PHE A 77 10.13 -18.74 -9.39
CA PHE A 77 11.40 -19.25 -8.90
C PHE A 77 12.60 -18.51 -9.51
N LEU A 78 12.62 -18.37 -10.85
CA LEU A 78 13.71 -17.67 -11.54
C LEU A 78 13.78 -16.19 -11.13
N SER A 79 12.62 -15.58 -10.89
CA SER A 79 12.54 -14.19 -10.44
C SER A 79 12.96 -14.02 -8.97
N ASP A 80 12.64 -14.97 -8.09
CA ASP A 80 13.15 -15.02 -6.71
C ASP A 80 14.69 -15.20 -6.69
N LEU A 81 15.21 -16.08 -7.55
CA LEU A 81 16.65 -16.32 -7.73
C LEU A 81 17.38 -15.07 -8.24
N GLY A 82 16.82 -14.37 -9.23
CA GLY A 82 17.38 -13.12 -9.74
C GLY A 82 17.45 -12.02 -8.69
N VAL A 83 16.40 -11.86 -7.87
CA VAL A 83 16.41 -10.88 -6.78
C VAL A 83 17.41 -11.27 -5.69
N PHE A 84 17.54 -12.56 -5.37
CA PHE A 84 18.53 -13.02 -4.41
C PHE A 84 19.96 -12.69 -4.86
N TYR A 85 20.29 -12.89 -6.13
CA TYR A 85 21.59 -12.49 -6.69
C TYR A 85 21.80 -10.98 -6.63
N LEU A 86 20.78 -10.18 -6.95
CA LEU A 86 20.86 -8.73 -6.87
C LEU A 86 21.14 -8.26 -5.43
N VAL A 87 20.39 -8.78 -4.45
CA VAL A 87 20.57 -8.46 -3.03
C VAL A 87 21.96 -8.90 -2.55
N SER A 88 22.42 -10.10 -2.96
CA SER A 88 23.75 -10.62 -2.61
C SER A 88 24.88 -9.76 -3.21
N PHE A 89 24.73 -9.35 -4.47
CA PHE A 89 25.69 -8.47 -5.14
C PHE A 89 25.74 -7.09 -4.50
N MET A 90 24.58 -6.51 -4.16
CA MET A 90 24.50 -5.23 -3.44
C MET A 90 25.15 -5.32 -2.06
N ALA A 91 24.87 -6.37 -1.29
CA ALA A 91 25.46 -6.58 0.03
C ALA A 91 26.98 -6.76 -0.04
N GLY A 92 27.45 -7.61 -0.96
CA GLY A 92 28.88 -7.83 -1.19
C GLY A 92 29.59 -6.57 -1.67
N GLY A 93 28.99 -5.84 -2.61
CA GLY A 93 29.49 -4.57 -3.14
C GLY A 93 29.54 -3.47 -2.09
N ALA A 94 28.53 -3.36 -1.22
CA ALA A 94 28.53 -2.40 -0.12
C ALA A 94 29.65 -2.68 0.89
N VAL A 95 29.84 -3.95 1.28
CA VAL A 95 30.95 -4.35 2.16
C VAL A 95 32.29 -4.09 1.48
N TYR A 96 32.43 -4.38 0.19
CA TYR A 96 33.65 -4.14 -0.57
C TYR A 96 33.98 -2.65 -0.71
N GLY A 97 33.01 -1.83 -1.12
CA GLY A 97 33.19 -0.38 -1.29
C GLY A 97 33.52 0.33 0.02
N LEU A 98 32.88 -0.07 1.11
CA LEU A 98 33.18 0.47 2.44
C LEU A 98 34.60 0.13 2.89
N ARG A 99 35.10 -1.07 2.56
CA ARG A 99 36.49 -1.46 2.86
C ARG A 99 37.51 -0.74 1.98
N PHE A 100 37.18 -0.51 0.71
CA PHE A 100 38.03 0.25 -0.19
C PHE A 100 38.22 1.69 0.31
N LEU A 101 37.16 2.33 0.81
CA LEU A 101 37.22 3.66 1.41
C LEU A 101 38.02 3.73 2.72
N LEU A 102 38.24 2.59 3.38
CA LEU A 102 38.90 2.48 4.68
C LEU A 102 40.27 1.79 4.61
N ASP A 103 40.84 1.69 3.39
CA ASP A 103 42.23 1.32 3.09
C ASP A 103 42.72 0.00 3.72
N SER A 104 41.85 -1.01 3.75
CA SER A 104 42.19 -2.34 4.28
C SER A 104 42.56 -3.32 3.15
N PRO A 105 43.72 -4.01 3.20
CA PRO A 105 44.14 -4.93 2.14
C PRO A 105 43.20 -6.14 2.04
N VAL A 106 42.57 -6.32 0.88
CA VAL A 106 41.66 -7.43 0.57
C VAL A 106 42.35 -8.41 -0.37
N ALA A 107 42.54 -9.67 0.05
CA ALA A 107 42.93 -10.76 -0.85
C ALA A 107 41.71 -11.64 -1.19
N VAL A 108 41.73 -12.27 -2.37
CA VAL A 108 40.68 -13.19 -2.81
C VAL A 108 41.29 -14.58 -2.94
N LYS A 109 40.81 -15.54 -2.14
CA LYS A 109 41.24 -16.95 -2.20
C LYS A 109 40.04 -17.84 -2.46
N ASN A 110 40.11 -18.70 -3.48
CA ASN A 110 39.01 -19.59 -3.92
C ASN A 110 37.67 -18.85 -4.16
N GLY A 111 37.73 -17.59 -4.61
CA GLY A 111 36.54 -16.76 -4.82
C GLY A 111 35.81 -16.33 -3.54
N ALA A 112 36.44 -16.48 -2.38
CA ALA A 112 36.03 -15.87 -1.11
C ALA A 112 37.00 -14.74 -0.75
N LEU A 113 36.46 -13.66 -0.17
CA LEU A 113 37.28 -12.56 0.34
C LEU A 113 38.00 -13.03 1.60
N VAL A 114 39.33 -13.15 1.53
CA VAL A 114 40.19 -13.52 2.65
C VAL A 114 41.08 -12.33 2.98
N THR A 115 40.82 -11.69 4.10
CA THR A 115 41.55 -10.49 4.54
C THR A 115 42.64 -10.84 5.55
N SER A 116 43.82 -10.24 5.40
CA SER A 116 44.90 -10.23 6.39
C SER A 116 44.63 -9.13 7.43
N GLY A 117 43.92 -9.48 8.51
CA GLY A 117 43.59 -8.57 9.62
C GLY A 117 42.80 -9.30 10.71
N HIS A 118 42.74 -8.73 11.93
CA HIS A 118 42.04 -9.36 13.06
C HIS A 118 40.61 -9.80 12.67
N PRO A 119 40.23 -11.07 12.88
CA PRO A 119 38.92 -11.58 12.48
C PRO A 119 37.77 -10.70 12.96
N ALA A 120 37.84 -10.20 14.20
CA ALA A 120 36.86 -9.30 14.83
C ALA A 120 36.42 -8.11 13.96
N MET A 121 37.36 -7.45 13.28
CA MET A 121 37.10 -6.23 12.50
C MET A 121 36.42 -6.53 11.15
N GLN A 122 36.55 -7.77 10.66
CA GLN A 122 35.92 -8.21 9.40
C GLN A 122 34.41 -8.43 9.57
N TRP A 123 33.98 -8.81 10.78
CA TRP A 123 32.60 -9.14 11.12
C TRP A 123 31.73 -7.90 11.38
N GLY A 124 32.31 -6.81 11.92
CA GLY A 124 31.60 -5.55 12.17
C GLY A 124 31.02 -4.92 10.89
N TRP A 125 31.76 -5.00 9.78
CA TRP A 125 31.32 -4.45 8.48
C TRP A 125 30.18 -5.24 7.84
N ILE A 126 30.16 -6.56 8.03
CA ILE A 126 29.06 -7.39 7.57
C ILE A 126 27.80 -7.02 8.36
N VAL A 127 27.88 -6.91 9.68
CA VAL A 127 26.74 -6.49 10.52
C VAL A 127 26.27 -5.07 10.16
N ALA A 128 27.18 -4.14 9.89
CA ALA A 128 26.85 -2.77 9.50
C ALA A 128 26.13 -2.71 8.14
N GLY A 129 26.65 -3.41 7.11
CA GLY A 129 26.00 -3.49 5.79
C GLY A 129 24.63 -4.15 5.87
N LEU A 130 24.52 -5.20 6.67
CA LEU A 130 23.26 -5.91 6.93
C LEU A 130 22.23 -5.04 7.68
N ALA A 131 22.66 -4.27 8.68
CA ALA A 131 21.83 -3.31 9.39
C ALA A 131 21.36 -2.17 8.49
N ALA A 132 22.23 -1.64 7.61
CA ALA A 132 21.89 -0.60 6.66
C ALA A 132 20.82 -1.08 5.65
N ILE A 133 20.96 -2.28 5.10
CA ILE A 133 19.97 -2.83 4.16
C ILE A 133 18.65 -3.15 4.90
N GLY A 134 18.70 -3.66 6.13
CA GLY A 134 17.51 -3.87 6.96
C GLY A 134 16.77 -2.57 7.29
N TRP A 135 17.50 -1.48 7.55
CA TRP A 135 16.93 -0.14 7.75
C TRP A 135 16.29 0.41 6.47
N LEU A 136 16.98 0.30 5.34
CA LEU A 136 16.48 0.75 4.04
C LEU A 136 15.22 -0.02 3.61
N ALA A 137 15.20 -1.34 3.86
CA ALA A 137 14.05 -2.21 3.65
C ALA A 137 12.84 -1.77 4.50
N ARG A 138 13.02 -1.50 5.79
CA ARG A 138 11.95 -0.97 6.68
C ARG A 138 11.39 0.36 6.20
N LYS A 139 12.26 1.27 5.73
CA LYS A 139 11.82 2.57 5.18
C LYS A 139 11.05 2.40 3.87
N GLY A 140 11.44 1.44 3.02
CA GLY A 140 10.73 1.09 1.79
C GLY A 140 9.36 0.45 2.02
N TYR A 141 9.19 -0.36 3.08
CA TYR A 141 7.89 -0.93 3.45
C TYR A 141 6.83 0.14 3.74
N GLY A 142 7.19 1.15 4.56
CA GLY A 142 6.25 2.21 4.95
C GLY A 142 5.77 3.08 3.79
N ALA A 143 6.63 3.31 2.78
CA ALA A 143 6.32 4.14 1.63
C ALA A 143 5.40 3.46 0.59
N ILE A 144 5.37 2.13 0.54
CA ILE A 144 4.61 1.40 -0.48
C ILE A 144 3.26 0.89 0.08
N GLU A 145 3.18 0.65 1.38
CA GLU A 145 1.90 0.34 2.05
C GLU A 145 0.93 1.52 1.96
N THR A 146 1.43 2.76 2.07
CA THR A 146 0.66 3.98 1.84
C THR A 146 0.09 4.06 0.41
N GLY A 147 0.90 3.75 -0.62
CA GLY A 147 0.44 3.75 -2.01
C GLY A 147 -0.60 2.68 -2.33
N ARG A 148 -0.54 1.51 -1.65
CA ARG A 148 -1.49 0.41 -1.87
C ARG A 148 -2.79 0.59 -1.09
N LEU A 149 -2.76 1.21 0.09
CA LEU A 149 -3.96 1.64 0.81
C LEU A 149 -4.72 2.72 0.02
N GLN A 150 -4.01 3.62 -0.67
CA GLN A 150 -4.61 4.62 -1.56
C GLN A 150 -5.22 4.04 -2.85
N ALA A 151 -4.69 2.91 -3.35
CA ALA A 151 -5.31 2.21 -4.48
C ALA A 151 -6.55 1.39 -4.04
N ALA A 152 -6.53 0.84 -2.82
CA ALA A 152 -7.65 0.09 -2.25
C ALA A 152 -8.80 1.00 -1.75
N SER A 153 -8.67 2.32 -1.78
CA SER A 153 -9.70 3.26 -1.38
C SER A 153 -10.47 3.88 -2.56
N ARG A 154 -10.16 3.54 -3.81
CA ARG A 154 -10.93 4.06 -4.96
C ARG A 154 -12.21 3.25 -5.15
N VAL A 155 -13.31 3.98 -5.34
CA VAL A 155 -14.65 3.43 -5.53
C VAL A 155 -15.39 4.23 -6.59
N ILE A 156 -16.46 3.67 -7.14
CA ILE A 156 -17.41 4.41 -7.97
C ILE A 156 -18.62 4.73 -7.10
N VAL A 157 -19.01 6.00 -7.05
CA VAL A 157 -20.15 6.47 -6.24
C VAL A 157 -21.26 6.92 -7.16
N THR A 158 -22.44 6.36 -6.97
CA THR A 158 -23.66 6.79 -7.66
C THR A 158 -24.65 7.33 -6.64
N VAL A 159 -25.16 8.53 -6.90
CA VAL A 159 -26.13 9.24 -6.04
C VAL A 159 -27.44 9.39 -6.80
N TRP A 160 -28.56 9.03 -6.16
CA TRP A 160 -29.90 9.19 -6.71
C TRP A 160 -30.73 10.21 -5.92
N VAL A 161 -31.39 11.10 -6.65
CA VAL A 161 -32.37 12.06 -6.12
C VAL A 161 -33.50 12.23 -7.15
N ASP A 162 -34.75 12.05 -6.72
CA ASP A 162 -35.97 12.24 -7.51
C ASP A 162 -35.90 11.54 -8.89
N GLY A 163 -35.39 10.29 -8.90
CA GLY A 163 -35.25 9.48 -10.11
C GLY A 163 -34.07 9.85 -11.03
N LYS A 164 -33.38 10.97 -10.79
CA LYS A 164 -32.13 11.33 -11.46
C LYS A 164 -30.94 10.68 -10.77
N ALA A 165 -29.88 10.38 -11.52
CA ALA A 165 -28.67 9.75 -11.00
C ALA A 165 -27.40 10.40 -11.56
N VAL A 166 -26.38 10.54 -10.71
CA VAL A 166 -25.04 10.96 -11.13
C VAL A 166 -24.01 9.98 -10.58
N THR A 167 -22.98 9.70 -11.38
CA THR A 167 -21.92 8.76 -11.03
C THR A 167 -20.56 9.44 -11.12
N CYS A 168 -19.70 9.24 -10.13
CA CYS A 168 -18.36 9.81 -10.10
C CYS A 168 -17.35 8.89 -9.38
N PRO A 169 -16.05 9.01 -9.69
CA PRO A 169 -15.02 8.33 -8.91
C PRO A 169 -14.93 8.93 -7.50
N GLY A 170 -14.91 8.09 -6.49
CA GLY A 170 -14.77 8.45 -5.08
C GLY A 170 -13.53 7.87 -4.44
N LEU A 171 -13.07 8.53 -3.37
CA LEU A 171 -12.00 8.09 -2.51
C LEU A 171 -12.54 7.80 -1.12
N VAL A 172 -12.34 6.59 -0.62
CA VAL A 172 -12.63 6.18 0.75
C VAL A 172 -11.55 6.77 1.64
N ASP A 173 -11.91 7.83 2.36
CA ASP A 173 -11.00 8.48 3.28
C ASP A 173 -11.20 7.91 4.69
N THR A 174 -10.26 7.10 5.16
CA THR A 174 -10.29 6.56 6.52
C THR A 174 -10.25 7.62 7.62
N GLY A 175 -9.78 8.83 7.29
CA GLY A 175 -9.75 9.99 8.19
C GLY A 175 -11.06 10.77 8.23
N ASN A 176 -11.96 10.57 7.26
CA ASN A 176 -13.24 11.27 7.23
C ASN A 176 -14.15 10.75 8.36
N ARG A 177 -14.42 11.63 9.32
CA ARG A 177 -15.34 11.41 10.45
C ARG A 177 -16.56 12.34 10.39
N LEU A 178 -16.79 12.97 9.24
CA LEU A 178 -17.82 13.98 9.09
C LEU A 178 -19.19 13.35 9.23
N GLN A 179 -19.91 13.77 10.26
CA GLN A 179 -21.26 13.32 10.57
C GLN A 179 -22.12 14.54 10.85
N ASP A 180 -23.39 14.45 10.50
CA ASP A 180 -24.37 15.43 10.94
C ASP A 180 -24.53 15.36 12.46
N PRO A 181 -24.20 16.42 13.22
CA PRO A 181 -24.30 16.42 14.68
C PRO A 181 -25.71 16.15 15.21
N LEU A 182 -26.74 16.44 14.41
CA LEU A 182 -28.14 16.27 14.83
C LEU A 182 -28.64 14.84 14.59
N SER A 183 -28.35 14.25 13.43
CA SER A 183 -28.85 12.90 13.09
C SER A 183 -27.84 11.77 13.23
N GLY A 184 -26.55 12.09 13.44
CA GLY A 184 -25.46 11.11 13.46
C GLY A 184 -25.15 10.48 12.09
N ARG A 185 -25.83 10.93 11.02
CA ARG A 185 -25.66 10.37 9.67
C ARG A 185 -24.27 10.70 9.11
N PRO A 186 -23.58 9.72 8.50
CA PRO A 186 -22.34 10.00 7.79
C PRO A 186 -22.58 10.92 6.60
N VAL A 187 -21.57 11.75 6.31
CA VAL A 187 -21.60 12.67 5.16
C VAL A 187 -20.61 12.22 4.09
N LEU A 188 -21.14 11.98 2.88
CA LEU A 188 -20.38 11.88 1.64
C LEU A 188 -20.15 13.29 1.12
N VAL A 189 -18.91 13.66 0.79
CA VAL A 189 -18.63 14.97 0.18
C VAL A 189 -18.41 14.79 -1.32
N VAL A 190 -19.06 15.59 -2.16
CA VAL A 190 -18.98 15.51 -3.63
C VAL A 190 -18.72 16.90 -4.20
N GLU A 191 -18.08 16.99 -5.36
CA GLU A 191 -17.95 18.27 -6.07
C GLU A 191 -19.34 18.77 -6.56
N ALA A 192 -19.56 20.08 -6.45
CA ALA A 192 -20.87 20.69 -6.72
C ALA A 192 -21.35 20.47 -8.16
N ASP A 193 -20.46 20.58 -9.14
CA ASP A 193 -20.78 20.40 -10.55
C ASP A 193 -21.16 18.95 -10.90
N VAL A 194 -20.68 17.94 -10.16
CA VAL A 194 -21.15 16.55 -10.27
C VAL A 194 -22.61 16.42 -9.84
N LEU A 195 -23.03 17.15 -8.80
CA LEU A 195 -24.40 17.11 -8.29
C LEU A 195 -25.35 18.02 -9.06
N ALA A 196 -24.85 19.00 -9.82
CA ALA A 196 -25.67 19.96 -10.55
C ALA A 196 -26.81 19.33 -11.38
N PRO A 197 -26.62 18.21 -12.10
CA PRO A 197 -27.71 17.56 -12.84
C PRO A 197 -28.83 16.99 -11.97
N LEU A 198 -28.57 16.71 -10.68
CA LEU A 198 -29.58 16.23 -9.74
C LEU A 198 -30.49 17.35 -9.25
N PHE A 199 -29.99 18.58 -9.21
CA PHE A 199 -30.73 19.72 -8.68
C PHE A 199 -31.87 20.17 -9.62
N PRO A 200 -32.85 20.95 -9.11
CA PRO A 200 -33.91 21.52 -9.92
C PRO A 200 -33.38 22.50 -10.97
N ASP A 201 -34.07 22.57 -12.11
CA ASP A 201 -33.70 23.49 -13.18
C ASP A 201 -33.75 24.94 -12.68
N GLY A 202 -32.68 25.70 -12.93
CA GLY A 202 -32.54 27.09 -12.47
C GLY A 202 -32.07 27.27 -11.00
N CYS A 203 -31.85 26.17 -10.27
CA CYS A 203 -31.35 26.23 -8.89
C CYS A 203 -30.23 25.18 -8.67
N PRO A 204 -29.01 25.40 -9.21
CA PRO A 204 -27.88 24.50 -9.00
C PRO A 204 -27.42 24.49 -7.52
N PRO A 205 -26.54 23.55 -7.12
CA PRO A 205 -25.95 23.56 -5.78
C PRO A 205 -25.29 24.91 -5.47
N LEU A 206 -25.46 25.39 -4.23
CA LEU A 206 -24.88 26.65 -3.77
C LEU A 206 -23.37 26.68 -4.04
N VAL A 207 -22.90 27.77 -4.63
CA VAL A 207 -21.47 27.99 -4.88
C VAL A 207 -20.87 29.09 -4.00
N GLU A 208 -19.56 29.01 -3.77
CA GLU A 208 -18.83 30.00 -2.98
C GLU A 208 -18.98 31.41 -3.59
N GLY A 209 -19.44 32.37 -2.77
CA GLY A 209 -19.71 33.75 -3.18
C GLY A 209 -21.16 34.04 -3.61
N GLU A 210 -22.02 33.02 -3.75
CA GLU A 210 -23.46 33.21 -3.93
C GLU A 210 -24.14 33.55 -2.60
N ALA A 211 -25.12 34.46 -2.61
CA ALA A 211 -25.88 34.82 -1.41
C ALA A 211 -26.79 33.67 -0.97
N GLU A 212 -26.53 33.11 0.22
CA GLU A 212 -27.24 31.92 0.72
C GLU A 212 -28.76 32.13 0.80
N ASP A 213 -29.21 33.30 1.26
CA ASP A 213 -30.64 33.62 1.39
C ASP A 213 -31.35 33.61 0.03
N ALA A 214 -30.75 34.25 -0.98
CA ALA A 214 -31.30 34.29 -2.33
C ALA A 214 -31.31 32.88 -2.97
N TRP A 215 -30.28 32.08 -2.74
CA TRP A 215 -30.24 30.70 -3.20
C TRP A 215 -31.35 29.85 -2.56
N TRP A 216 -31.53 29.98 -1.24
CA TRP A 216 -32.54 29.26 -0.47
C TRP A 216 -33.97 29.59 -0.92
N GLU A 217 -34.25 30.85 -1.23
CA GLU A 217 -35.57 31.29 -1.71
C GLU A 217 -35.95 30.67 -3.07
N ARG A 218 -34.97 30.52 -3.99
CA ARG A 218 -35.20 29.90 -5.30
C ARG A 218 -35.45 28.39 -5.23
N LEU A 219 -35.03 27.74 -4.14
CA LEU A 219 -35.14 26.30 -4.00
C LEU A 219 -36.62 25.91 -3.86
N PRO A 220 -37.13 24.94 -4.65
CA PRO A 220 -38.49 24.45 -4.49
C PRO A 220 -38.74 23.89 -3.07
N ASP A 221 -39.96 24.00 -2.55
CA ASP A 221 -40.26 23.58 -1.17
C ASP A 221 -40.00 22.08 -0.92
N ALA A 222 -40.21 21.24 -1.94
CA ALA A 222 -39.87 19.82 -1.88
C ALA A 222 -38.36 19.59 -1.66
N TRP A 223 -37.51 20.48 -2.17
CA TRP A 223 -36.06 20.43 -2.01
C TRP A 223 -35.59 21.07 -0.72
N LYS A 224 -36.26 22.12 -0.21
CA LYS A 224 -35.98 22.69 1.12
C LYS A 224 -36.09 21.65 2.24
N ALA A 225 -36.99 20.67 2.09
CA ALA A 225 -37.12 19.57 3.05
C ALA A 225 -35.98 18.52 2.97
N ARG A 226 -35.24 18.47 1.86
CA ARG A 226 -34.12 17.54 1.63
C ARG A 226 -32.77 18.18 1.94
N VAL A 227 -32.67 19.49 1.77
CA VAL A 227 -31.43 20.25 1.94
C VAL A 227 -31.28 20.73 3.37
N ARG A 228 -30.06 20.62 3.92
CA ARG A 228 -29.73 21.18 5.24
C ARG A 228 -28.24 21.48 5.38
N PRO A 229 -27.88 22.49 6.18
CA PRO A 229 -26.50 22.74 6.55
C PRO A 229 -26.00 21.70 7.57
N VAL A 230 -24.77 21.24 7.41
CA VAL A 230 -24.03 20.43 8.40
C VAL A 230 -22.83 21.23 8.87
N PHE A 231 -22.77 21.50 10.17
CA PHE A 231 -21.65 22.18 10.79
C PHE A 231 -20.52 21.19 11.06
N PHE A 232 -19.31 21.55 10.68
CA PHE A 232 -18.13 20.72 10.90
C PHE A 232 -16.98 21.50 11.50
N ARG A 233 -16.03 20.78 12.10
CA ARG A 233 -14.75 21.31 12.55
C ARG A 233 -13.62 20.46 12.00
N THR A 234 -12.59 21.12 11.48
CA THR A 234 -11.36 20.47 11.06
C THR A 234 -10.44 20.25 12.26
N LEU A 235 -9.41 19.41 12.08
CA LEU A 235 -8.39 19.20 13.11
C LEU A 235 -7.54 20.45 13.39
N SER A 236 -7.47 21.39 12.44
CA SER A 236 -6.82 22.70 12.62
C SER A 236 -7.65 23.67 13.47
N GLY A 237 -8.87 23.28 13.87
CA GLY A 237 -9.76 24.11 14.68
C GLY A 237 -10.64 25.06 13.86
N GLU A 238 -10.53 25.05 12.53
CA GLU A 238 -11.39 25.83 11.65
C GLU A 238 -12.77 25.17 11.55
N GLY A 239 -13.81 25.93 11.88
CA GLY A 239 -15.20 25.53 11.72
C GLY A 239 -15.72 25.94 10.34
N GLY A 240 -16.69 25.18 9.82
CA GLY A 240 -17.33 25.50 8.56
C GLY A 240 -18.75 24.95 8.46
N ILE A 241 -19.48 25.44 7.46
CA ILE A 241 -20.79 24.93 7.06
C ILE A 241 -20.60 24.16 5.76
N LEU A 242 -21.15 22.95 5.70
CA LEU A 242 -21.28 22.17 4.50
C LEU A 242 -22.75 22.00 4.18
N TRP A 243 -23.22 22.56 3.08
CA TRP A 243 -24.57 22.30 2.62
C TRP A 243 -24.69 20.87 2.12
N THR A 244 -25.78 20.21 2.52
CA THR A 244 -26.03 18.80 2.22
C THR A 244 -27.43 18.58 1.70
N VAL A 245 -27.59 17.56 0.86
CA VAL A 245 -28.88 17.05 0.41
C VAL A 245 -29.06 15.62 0.91
N ARG A 246 -30.27 15.27 1.34
CA ARG A 246 -30.66 13.89 1.64
C ARG A 246 -31.04 13.17 0.33
N PRO A 247 -30.21 12.24 -0.16
CA PRO A 247 -30.52 11.46 -1.34
C PRO A 247 -31.60 10.41 -1.06
N ASP A 248 -32.15 9.84 -2.12
CA ASP A 248 -33.03 8.68 -2.01
C ASP A 248 -32.21 7.41 -1.75
N ARG A 249 -31.06 7.29 -2.43
CA ARG A 249 -30.07 6.23 -2.20
C ARG A 249 -28.70 6.65 -2.72
N VAL A 250 -27.66 6.04 -2.14
CA VAL A 250 -26.28 6.09 -2.62
C VAL A 250 -25.77 4.67 -2.78
N VAL A 251 -25.09 4.40 -3.89
CA VAL A 251 -24.42 3.13 -4.15
C VAL A 251 -22.94 3.38 -4.32
N ILE A 252 -22.14 2.59 -3.61
CA ILE A 252 -20.69 2.64 -3.68
C ILE A 252 -20.23 1.31 -4.24
N ALA A 253 -19.64 1.30 -5.43
CA ALA A 253 -19.09 0.10 -6.06
C ALA A 253 -17.57 0.03 -5.89
N GLN A 254 -17.08 -1.13 -5.43
CA GLN A 254 -15.67 -1.41 -5.23
C GLN A 254 -15.34 -2.80 -5.78
N GLY A 255 -14.79 -2.85 -6.99
CA GLY A 255 -14.62 -4.11 -7.72
C GLY A 255 -15.98 -4.77 -7.96
N ASP A 256 -16.13 -6.03 -7.56
CA ASP A 256 -17.38 -6.80 -7.71
C ASP A 256 -18.38 -6.59 -6.57
N GLN A 257 -18.07 -5.71 -5.61
CA GLN A 257 -18.91 -5.44 -4.44
C GLN A 257 -19.65 -4.11 -4.61
N ALA A 258 -20.95 -4.09 -4.32
CA ALA A 258 -21.76 -2.88 -4.28
C ALA A 258 -22.37 -2.69 -2.88
N TYR A 259 -22.24 -1.48 -2.34
CA TYR A 259 -22.73 -1.09 -1.02
C TYR A 259 -23.85 -0.07 -1.18
N HIS A 260 -25.04 -0.39 -0.71
CA HIS A 260 -26.22 0.48 -0.80
C HIS A 260 -26.47 1.15 0.55
N SER A 261 -26.69 2.47 0.54
CA SER A 261 -27.07 3.22 1.74
C SER A 261 -28.15 4.26 1.43
N THR A 262 -29.13 4.34 2.33
CA THR A 262 -30.19 5.37 2.35
C THR A 262 -30.06 6.29 3.57
N ASP A 263 -29.20 5.95 4.53
CA ASP A 263 -29.01 6.67 5.78
C ASP A 263 -27.70 7.48 5.73
N ILE A 264 -27.64 8.40 4.77
CA ILE A 264 -26.45 9.18 4.44
C ILE A 264 -26.86 10.59 3.99
N LEU A 265 -25.98 11.56 4.20
CA LEU A 265 -26.10 12.88 3.59
C LEU A 265 -25.03 13.07 2.51
N VAL A 266 -25.38 13.79 1.46
CA VAL A 266 -24.44 14.17 0.39
C VAL A 266 -24.19 15.66 0.51
N GLY A 267 -23.03 16.03 1.05
CA GLY A 267 -22.55 17.40 1.08
C GLY A 267 -21.78 17.76 -0.18
N TRP A 268 -21.78 19.04 -0.54
CA TRP A 268 -21.05 19.50 -1.73
C TRP A 268 -20.09 20.64 -1.47
N ARG A 269 -19.02 20.70 -2.27
CA ARG A 269 -18.08 21.82 -2.32
C ARG A 269 -17.86 22.29 -3.75
N SER A 270 -17.67 23.60 -3.91
CA SER A 270 -17.36 24.21 -5.22
C SER A 270 -15.90 24.01 -5.62
N ALA A 271 -14.99 23.96 -4.65
CA ALA A 271 -13.56 23.73 -4.91
C ALA A 271 -13.30 22.24 -5.25
N PRO A 272 -12.40 21.95 -6.21
CA PRO A 272 -12.05 20.59 -6.57
C PRO A 272 -11.43 19.83 -5.39
N LEU A 273 -11.78 18.55 -5.25
CA LEU A 273 -11.30 17.67 -4.18
C LEU A 273 -9.96 17.00 -4.54
N SER A 274 -9.63 16.93 -5.82
CA SER A 274 -8.42 16.30 -6.36
C SER A 274 -7.79 17.21 -7.42
N SER A 275 -6.52 17.57 -7.24
CA SER A 275 -5.79 18.43 -8.18
C SER A 275 -5.55 17.77 -9.55
N ASP A 276 -5.57 16.43 -9.58
CA ASP A 276 -5.37 15.58 -10.76
C ASP A 276 -6.66 14.90 -11.24
N GLY A 277 -7.82 15.25 -10.67
CA GLY A 277 -9.15 14.76 -11.05
C GLY A 277 -9.37 13.25 -10.85
N GLN A 278 -8.53 12.58 -10.06
CA GLN A 278 -8.58 11.13 -9.85
C GLN A 278 -9.80 10.69 -9.04
N PHE A 279 -10.36 11.59 -8.24
CA PHE A 279 -11.61 11.38 -7.50
C PHE A 279 -12.33 12.71 -7.34
N ARG A 280 -13.65 12.65 -7.26
CA ARG A 280 -14.56 13.80 -7.17
C ARG A 280 -15.55 13.67 -6.01
N ALA A 281 -15.35 12.64 -5.18
CA ALA A 281 -16.11 12.39 -3.98
C ALA A 281 -15.20 11.82 -2.86
N ILE A 282 -15.48 12.18 -1.61
CA ILE A 282 -14.83 11.65 -0.41
C ILE A 282 -15.87 10.85 0.38
N VAL A 283 -15.66 9.54 0.42
CA VAL A 283 -16.58 8.55 0.99
C VAL A 283 -16.25 8.30 2.46
N HIS A 284 -17.25 8.43 3.33
CA HIS A 284 -17.10 8.09 4.74
C HIS A 284 -16.91 6.56 4.91
N PRO A 285 -15.89 6.10 5.66
CA PRO A 285 -15.51 4.68 5.74
C PRO A 285 -16.55 3.77 6.40
N HIS A 286 -17.57 4.35 7.05
CA HIS A 286 -18.63 3.61 7.72
C HIS A 286 -19.62 3.04 6.70
N LEU A 287 -19.71 3.64 5.52
CA LEU A 287 -20.61 3.23 4.44
C LEU A 287 -20.24 1.86 3.86
N LEU A 288 -18.97 1.49 3.92
CA LEU A 288 -18.50 0.16 3.51
C LEU A 288 -18.68 -0.90 4.61
N ARG A 289 -18.79 -0.49 5.88
CA ARG A 289 -18.90 -1.43 7.02
C ARG A 289 -20.34 -1.89 7.28
N GLN A 290 -21.34 -1.07 6.95
CA GLN A 290 -22.73 -1.39 7.25
C GLN A 290 -23.32 -2.54 6.41
N SER A 291 -22.81 -2.84 5.20
CA SER A 291 -23.31 -4.00 4.44
C SER A 291 -22.82 -5.34 5.01
N LEU A 292 -21.59 -5.37 5.53
CA LEU A 292 -20.99 -6.56 6.17
C LEU A 292 -21.75 -6.97 7.45
N ALA A 293 -22.33 -6.00 8.17
CA ALA A 293 -23.07 -6.24 9.41
C ALA A 293 -24.54 -6.65 9.20
N ARG A 294 -25.12 -6.40 8.01
CA ARG A 294 -26.53 -6.72 7.72
C ARG A 294 -26.74 -8.01 6.90
N GLY A 295 -25.71 -8.80 6.65
CA GLY A 295 -25.84 -10.06 5.90
C GLY A 295 -26.40 -9.87 4.49
N GLY A 296 -26.29 -8.66 3.93
CA GLY A 296 -26.70 -8.39 2.56
C GLY A 296 -25.70 -9.02 1.60
N GLN A 297 -26.14 -10.03 0.85
CA GLN A 297 -25.38 -10.53 -0.28
C GLN A 297 -24.99 -9.37 -1.21
N PRO A 298 -23.77 -9.38 -1.78
CA PRO A 298 -23.45 -8.49 -2.88
C PRO A 298 -24.43 -8.76 -4.04
N CYS A 299 -25.27 -7.78 -4.36
CA CYS A 299 -26.06 -7.86 -5.59
C CYS A 299 -25.15 -7.59 -6.79
N SER A 300 -25.22 -8.48 -7.76
CA SER A 300 -24.60 -8.34 -9.07
C SER A 300 -25.02 -7.05 -9.76
N PRO A 301 -24.15 -6.43 -10.59
CA PRO A 301 -24.42 -5.17 -11.30
C PRO A 301 -25.55 -5.23 -12.36
N GLU A 302 -26.32 -6.33 -12.44
CA GLU A 302 -27.36 -6.57 -13.44
C GLU A 302 -28.82 -6.48 -12.93
N SER A 303 -29.08 -6.20 -11.65
CA SER A 303 -30.46 -5.96 -11.21
C SER A 303 -30.79 -4.46 -11.27
N ALA A 304 -31.26 -4.04 -12.44
CA ALA A 304 -31.76 -2.71 -12.80
C ALA A 304 -32.88 -2.18 -11.90
#